data_AF-A0A961GT73-F1
#
_entry.id   AF-A0A961GT73-F1
#
_cell.length_a   1.000
_cell.length_b   1.000
_cell.length_c   1.000
_cell.angle_alpha   90.00
_cell.angle_beta   90.00
_cell.angle_gamma   90.00
#
_symmetry.space_group_name_H-M   'P 1'
#
loop_
_entity.id
_entity.type
_entity.pdbx_description
1 polymer ?
#
loop_
_entity_poly.entity_id
_entity_poly.type
_entity_poly.pdbx_seq_one_letter_code
_entity_poly.pdbx_strand_id
1 'polypeptide(L)'
;MADPTTTDTGLGARARPWTAPPPAPSGPIAQATELKDLVVAYAKQETLDPLKTLRRYLSFGVSGAMFIGVGLSFTLLALLRGLQTIELFNDPASVHGGTWSWVPYAITAVVGIVLAAFFVHRLVRFVNSQGSTR
;
A
#
# COMPACT_ATOMS: atom_id res chain seq x y z
N MET A 1 35.94 -61.60 45.47
CA MET A 1 35.43 -60.87 44.30
C MET A 1 35.09 -59.46 44.78
N ALA A 2 36.04 -58.54 44.66
CA ALA A 2 35.88 -57.14 45.08
C ALA A 2 35.43 -56.33 43.87
N ASP A 3 34.38 -55.53 44.02
CA ASP A 3 33.91 -54.57 43.01
C ASP A 3 34.61 -53.21 43.23
N PRO A 4 35.42 -52.73 42.26
CA PRO A 4 36.16 -51.49 42.37
C PRO A 4 35.53 -50.38 41.52
N THR A 5 34.27 -49.99 41.73
CA THR A 5 33.76 -48.77 41.08
C THR A 5 32.71 -48.06 41.94
N THR A 6 33.10 -46.94 42.54
CA THR A 6 32.41 -45.64 42.37
C THR A 6 33.06 -44.61 43.28
N THR A 7 33.98 -43.88 42.69
CA THR A 7 34.55 -42.64 43.19
C THR A 7 33.41 -41.64 43.42
N ASP A 8 33.15 -41.28 44.68
CA ASP A 8 32.30 -40.16 45.05
C ASP A 8 32.98 -38.87 44.55
N THR A 9 32.60 -38.45 43.34
CA THR A 9 33.05 -37.19 42.75
C THR A 9 32.04 -36.14 43.14
N GLY A 10 32.41 -35.35 44.15
CA GLY A 10 31.72 -34.13 44.54
C GLY A 10 31.52 -33.21 43.35
N LEU A 11 30.35 -33.31 42.70
CA LEU A 11 29.88 -32.34 41.74
C LEU A 11 29.23 -31.22 42.54
N GLY A 12 30.07 -30.24 42.87
CA GLY A 12 29.70 -29.00 43.53
C GLY A 12 28.41 -28.43 42.93
N ALA A 13 27.49 -28.10 43.84
CA ALA A 13 26.27 -27.37 43.58
C ALA A 13 26.58 -26.10 42.78
N ARG A 14 26.40 -26.15 41.45
CA ARG A 14 26.32 -24.96 40.62
C ARG A 14 24.98 -24.30 40.89
N ALA A 15 24.94 -23.48 41.95
CA ALA A 15 23.83 -22.58 42.21
C ALA A 15 23.62 -21.70 40.97
N ARG A 16 22.54 -21.94 40.22
CA ARG A 16 22.19 -21.07 39.10
C ARG A 16 21.68 -19.75 39.68
N PRO A 17 22.21 -18.59 39.31
CA PRO A 17 21.82 -17.29 39.88
C PRO A 17 20.46 -16.78 39.38
N TRP A 18 19.55 -17.69 39.00
CA TRP A 18 18.18 -17.31 38.63
C TRP A 18 17.43 -16.90 39.89
N THR A 19 17.40 -15.59 40.13
CA THR A 19 16.39 -14.98 40.97
C THR A 19 15.04 -15.21 40.28
N ALA A 20 14.13 -15.91 40.96
CA ALA A 20 12.78 -16.08 40.46
C ALA A 20 12.18 -14.69 40.16
N PRO A 21 11.46 -14.51 39.03
CA PRO A 21 10.69 -13.31 38.81
C PRO A 21 9.80 -13.02 40.03
N PRO A 22 9.64 -11.75 40.46
CA PRO A 22 8.76 -11.40 41.56
C PRO A 22 7.40 -12.08 41.37
N PRO A 23 6.82 -12.67 42.43
CA PRO A 23 5.53 -13.35 42.31
C PRO A 23 4.52 -12.36 41.72
N ALA A 24 3.92 -12.74 40.58
CA ALA A 24 2.90 -11.94 39.93
C ALA A 24 1.80 -11.65 40.97
N PRO A 25 1.30 -10.40 41.05
CA PRO A 25 0.23 -10.06 41.98
C PRO A 25 -0.96 -11.00 41.75
N SER A 26 -1.17 -11.91 42.68
CA SER A 26 -2.15 -13.00 42.59
C SER A 26 -3.48 -12.50 43.13
N GLY A 27 -4.10 -11.61 42.36
CA GLY A 27 -5.44 -11.10 42.62
C GLY A 27 -6.36 -11.37 41.42
N PRO A 28 -7.66 -11.61 41.62
CA PRO A 28 -8.62 -11.77 40.52
C PRO A 28 -8.60 -10.62 39.51
N ILE A 29 -8.32 -9.39 39.98
CA ILE A 29 -8.24 -8.18 39.15
C ILE A 29 -6.94 -8.14 38.32
N ALA A 30 -5.84 -8.66 38.84
CA ALA A 30 -4.58 -8.77 38.11
C ALA A 30 -4.69 -9.79 36.98
N GLN A 31 -5.33 -10.94 37.23
CA GLN A 31 -5.60 -11.96 36.20
C GLN A 31 -6.53 -11.44 35.09
N ALA A 32 -7.57 -10.67 35.45
CA ALA A 32 -8.46 -10.06 34.46
C ALA A 32 -7.73 -9.03 33.57
N THR A 33 -6.80 -8.27 34.15
CA THR A 33 -5.96 -7.32 33.39
C THR A 33 -5.02 -8.06 32.45
N GLU A 34 -4.41 -9.15 32.90
CA GLU A 34 -3.50 -9.99 32.11
C GLU A 34 -4.21 -10.67 30.92
N LEU A 35 -5.42 -11.22 31.13
CA LEU A 35 -6.25 -11.76 30.05
C LEU A 35 -6.60 -10.70 29.00
N LYS A 36 -7.00 -9.50 29.45
CA LYS A 36 -7.29 -8.38 28.56
C LYS A 36 -6.06 -8.01 27.72
N ASP A 37 -4.90 -7.92 28.35
CA ASP A 37 -3.66 -7.55 27.65
C ASP A 37 -3.26 -8.61 26.62
N LEU A 38 -3.47 -9.90 26.90
CA LEU A 38 -3.25 -10.99 25.94
C LEU A 38 -4.21 -10.91 24.74
N VAL A 39 -5.51 -10.66 24.97
CA VAL A 39 -6.50 -10.51 23.89
C VAL A 39 -6.20 -9.30 23.02
N VAL A 40 -5.84 -8.16 23.64
CA VAL A 40 -5.45 -6.95 22.92
C VAL A 40 -4.16 -7.18 22.12
N ALA A 41 -3.18 -7.88 22.69
CA ALA A 41 -1.94 -8.21 22.00
C ALA A 41 -2.19 -9.11 20.78
N TYR A 42 -3.03 -10.14 20.93
CA TYR A 42 -3.41 -11.03 19.84
C TYR A 42 -4.17 -10.28 18.73
N ALA A 43 -5.17 -9.48 19.09
CA ALA A 43 -5.92 -8.67 18.12
C ALA A 43 -4.99 -7.71 17.36
N LYS A 44 -3.98 -7.14 18.01
CA LYS A 44 -2.94 -6.34 17.34
C LYS A 44 -2.06 -7.20 16.43
N GLN A 45 -1.65 -8.39 16.84
CA GLN A 45 -0.83 -9.28 16.01
C GLN A 45 -1.56 -9.70 14.73
N GLU A 46 -2.81 -10.14 14.88
CA GLU A 46 -3.61 -10.65 13.78
C GLU A 46 -4.04 -9.55 12.80
N THR A 47 -4.11 -8.29 13.25
CA THR A 47 -4.50 -7.14 12.41
C THR A 47 -3.32 -6.36 11.83
N LEU A 48 -2.17 -6.32 12.50
CA LEU A 48 -1.01 -5.55 12.04
C LEU A 48 -0.26 -6.24 10.90
N ASP A 49 -0.18 -7.57 10.89
CA ASP A 49 0.44 -8.32 9.79
C ASP A 49 -0.28 -8.11 8.44
N PRO A 50 -1.62 -8.23 8.35
CA PRO A 50 -2.33 -7.93 7.11
C PRO A 50 -2.23 -6.44 6.75
N LEU A 51 -2.26 -5.52 7.72
CA LEU A 51 -2.15 -4.08 7.46
C LEU A 51 -0.76 -3.70 6.91
N LYS A 52 0.31 -4.31 7.42
CA LYS A 52 1.69 -4.05 6.97
C LYS A 52 1.90 -4.48 5.51
N THR A 53 1.22 -5.55 5.12
CA THR A 53 1.18 -6.06 3.75
C THR A 53 0.34 -5.16 2.86
N LEU A 54 -0.86 -4.76 3.30
CA LEU A 54 -1.74 -3.86 2.58
C LEU A 54 -1.09 -2.50 2.30
N ARG A 55 -0.35 -1.95 3.28
CA ARG A 55 0.47 -0.73 3.13
C ARG A 55 1.39 -0.79 1.90
N ARG A 56 2.05 -1.94 1.70
CA ARG A 56 2.99 -2.12 0.58
C ARG A 56 2.23 -2.04 -0.76
N TYR A 57 1.16 -2.81 -0.90
CA TYR A 57 0.35 -2.81 -2.12
C TYR A 57 -0.30 -1.46 -2.39
N LEU A 58 -0.83 -0.81 -1.37
CA LEU A 58 -1.41 0.53 -1.48
C LEU A 58 -0.36 1.55 -1.93
N SER A 59 0.86 1.51 -1.36
CA SER A 59 1.93 2.42 -1.76
C SER A 59 2.32 2.24 -3.23
N PHE A 60 2.39 1.00 -3.74
CA PHE A 60 2.63 0.75 -5.15
C PHE A 60 1.47 1.21 -6.04
N GLY A 61 0.23 1.04 -5.59
CA GLY A 61 -0.97 1.54 -6.27
C GLY A 61 -0.99 3.06 -6.38
N VAL A 62 -0.70 3.77 -5.28
CA VAL A 62 -0.64 5.25 -5.25
C VAL A 62 0.48 5.77 -6.15
N SER A 63 1.69 5.21 -6.04
CA SER A 63 2.80 5.61 -6.91
C SER A 63 2.48 5.36 -8.38
N GLY A 64 1.92 4.20 -8.72
CA GLY A 64 1.50 3.88 -10.08
C GLY A 64 0.43 4.84 -10.59
N ALA A 65 -0.59 5.14 -9.79
CA ALA A 65 -1.63 6.10 -10.15
C ALA A 65 -1.05 7.50 -10.40
N MET A 66 -0.07 7.92 -9.60
CA MET A 66 0.61 9.20 -9.77
C MET A 66 1.39 9.26 -11.09
N PHE A 67 2.18 8.22 -11.42
CA PHE A 67 2.89 8.14 -12.70
C PHE A 67 1.94 8.13 -13.89
N ILE A 68 0.84 7.37 -13.82
CA ILE A 68 -0.18 7.34 -14.89
C ILE A 68 -0.85 8.70 -15.05
N GLY A 69 -1.22 9.37 -13.95
CA GLY A 69 -1.83 10.70 -14.00
C GLY A 69 -0.92 11.76 -14.60
N VAL A 70 0.36 11.75 -14.20
CA VAL A 70 1.37 12.66 -14.76
C VAL A 70 1.63 12.35 -16.24
N GLY A 71 1.81 11.08 -16.60
CA GLY A 71 2.01 10.66 -17.98
C GLY A 71 0.84 11.07 -18.88
N LEU A 72 -0.39 10.82 -18.43
CA LEU A 72 -1.61 11.21 -19.13
C LEU A 72 -1.69 12.73 -19.31
N SER A 73 -1.36 13.50 -18.27
CA SER A 73 -1.31 14.96 -18.34
C SER A 73 -0.33 15.44 -19.41
N PHE A 74 0.89 14.89 -19.43
CA PHE A 74 1.88 15.20 -20.46
C PHE A 74 1.45 14.75 -21.86
N THR A 75 0.78 13.60 -21.99
CA THR A 75 0.23 13.15 -23.28
C THR A 75 -0.82 14.12 -23.81
N LEU A 76 -1.75 14.60 -22.96
CA LEU A 76 -2.74 15.61 -23.38
C LEU A 76 -2.09 16.93 -23.77
N LEU A 77 -1.08 17.39 -23.01
CA LEU A 77 -0.33 18.59 -23.34
C LEU A 77 0.45 18.45 -24.65
N ALA A 78 1.10 17.31 -24.87
CA ALA A 78 1.83 17.01 -26.09
C ALA A 78 0.88 16.96 -27.30
N LEU A 79 -0.30 16.35 -27.15
CA LEU A 79 -1.34 16.33 -28.17
C LEU A 79 -1.80 17.75 -28.50
N LEU A 80 -2.17 18.54 -27.49
CA LEU A 80 -2.62 19.92 -27.68
C LEU A 80 -1.55 20.75 -28.38
N ARG A 81 -0.30 20.62 -27.93
CA ARG A 81 0.84 21.33 -28.52
C ARG A 81 1.05 20.91 -29.97
N GLY A 82 1.00 19.61 -30.26
CA GLY A 82 1.10 19.09 -31.62
C GLY A 82 0.02 19.65 -32.54
N LEU A 83 -1.23 19.66 -32.09
CA LEU A 83 -2.33 20.23 -32.89
C LEU A 83 -2.18 21.74 -33.10
N GLN A 84 -1.68 22.48 -32.13
CA GLN A 84 -1.41 23.91 -32.26
C GLN A 84 -0.22 24.24 -33.18
N THR A 85 0.69 23.30 -33.43
CA THR A 85 1.79 23.51 -34.40
C THR A 85 1.38 23.31 -35.86
N ILE A 86 0.18 22.80 -36.10
CA ILE A 86 -0.34 22.57 -37.45
C ILE A 86 -0.86 23.90 -38.02
N GLU A 87 -0.27 24.35 -39.14
CA GLU A 87 -0.61 25.62 -39.82
C GLU A 87 -2.09 25.71 -40.22
N LEU A 88 -2.73 24.56 -40.49
CA LEU A 88 -4.16 24.43 -40.80
C LEU A 88 -5.08 24.94 -39.67
N PHE A 89 -4.65 24.81 -38.41
CA PHE A 89 -5.43 25.22 -37.24
C PHE A 89 -4.91 26.51 -36.60
N ASN A 90 -3.62 26.81 -36.78
CA ASN A 90 -2.97 27.95 -36.19
C ASN A 90 -2.11 28.66 -37.24
N ASP A 91 -2.68 29.67 -37.90
CA ASP A 91 -2.03 30.41 -38.97
C ASP A 91 -1.04 31.46 -38.39
N PRO A 92 0.28 31.31 -38.63
CA PRO A 92 1.30 32.21 -38.08
C PRO A 92 1.20 33.66 -38.57
N ALA A 93 0.57 33.88 -39.72
CA ALA A 93 0.47 35.21 -40.33
C ALA A 93 -0.67 36.07 -39.72
N SER A 94 -1.53 35.46 -38.90
CA SER A 94 -2.69 36.12 -38.31
C SER A 94 -2.46 36.44 -36.83
N VAL A 95 -2.80 37.67 -36.41
CA VAL A 95 -2.54 38.19 -35.04
C VAL A 95 -3.23 37.35 -33.95
N HIS A 96 -4.28 36.60 -34.29
CA HIS A 96 -5.06 35.78 -33.35
C HIS A 96 -4.95 34.26 -33.62
N GLY A 97 -4.01 33.81 -34.47
CA GLY A 97 -3.84 32.38 -34.82
C GLY A 97 -4.90 31.83 -35.79
N GLY A 98 -5.82 32.66 -36.29
CA GLY A 98 -6.81 32.32 -37.30
C GLY A 98 -8.16 31.87 -36.73
N THR A 99 -9.17 31.78 -37.59
CA THR A 99 -10.57 31.46 -37.22
C THR A 99 -10.75 30.07 -36.59
N TRP A 100 -9.78 29.16 -36.77
CA TRP A 100 -9.84 27.76 -36.35
C TRP A 100 -8.98 27.44 -35.11
N SER A 101 -8.41 28.46 -34.46
CA SER A 101 -7.52 28.29 -33.30
C SER A 101 -8.18 27.64 -32.08
N TRP A 102 -9.52 27.60 -32.01
CA TRP A 102 -10.27 26.92 -30.95
C TRP A 102 -10.31 25.38 -31.10
N VAL A 103 -10.11 24.86 -32.31
CA VAL A 103 -10.27 23.44 -32.65
C VAL A 103 -9.28 22.53 -31.90
N PRO A 104 -7.99 22.87 -31.77
CA PRO A 104 -7.06 22.09 -30.96
C PRO A 104 -7.55 21.85 -29.53
N TYR A 105 -8.10 22.87 -28.88
CA TYR A 105 -8.63 22.78 -27.53
C TYR A 105 -9.86 21.88 -27.45
N ALA A 106 -10.79 22.00 -28.42
CA ALA A 106 -11.97 21.15 -28.49
C ALA A 106 -11.60 19.67 -28.69
N ILE A 107 -10.65 19.37 -29.58
CA ILE A 107 -10.18 17.99 -29.81
C ILE A 107 -9.51 17.44 -28.57
N THR A 108 -8.59 18.19 -27.94
CA THR A 108 -7.93 17.73 -26.71
C THR A 108 -8.94 17.51 -25.58
N ALA A 109 -9.95 18.37 -25.44
CA ALA A 109 -11.00 18.19 -24.44
C ALA A 109 -11.81 16.90 -24.68
N VAL A 110 -12.22 16.64 -25.93
CA VAL A 110 -12.93 15.40 -26.30
C VAL A 110 -12.07 14.17 -26.01
N VAL A 111 -10.79 14.19 -26.40
CA VAL A 111 -9.86 13.09 -26.12
C VAL A 111 -9.71 12.86 -24.61
N GLY A 112 -9.60 13.93 -23.82
CA GLY A 112 -9.56 13.84 -22.36
C GLY A 112 -10.82 13.20 -21.76
N ILE A 113 -12.01 13.59 -22.25
CA ILE A 113 -13.29 13.01 -21.82
C ILE A 113 -13.36 11.52 -22.18
N VAL A 114 -12.95 11.13 -23.39
CA VAL A 114 -12.93 9.73 -23.83
C VAL A 114 -12.00 8.90 -22.95
N LEU A 115 -10.81 9.40 -22.64
CA LEU A 115 -9.86 8.70 -21.77
C LEU A 115 -10.39 8.57 -20.34
N ALA A 116 -11.02 9.61 -19.80
CA ALA A 116 -11.65 9.57 -18.48
C ALA A 116 -12.81 8.55 -18.45
N ALA A 117 -13.68 8.57 -19.46
CA ALA A 117 -14.78 7.62 -19.58
C ALA A 117 -14.27 6.18 -19.71
N PHE A 118 -13.22 5.96 -20.50
CA PHE A 118 -12.56 4.65 -20.62
C PHE A 118 -11.98 4.18 -19.29
N PHE A 119 -11.30 5.06 -18.55
CA PHE A 119 -10.75 4.75 -17.24
C PHE A 119 -11.84 4.36 -16.24
N VAL A 120 -12.92 5.14 -16.16
CA VAL A 120 -14.08 4.84 -15.30
C VAL A 120 -14.73 3.52 -15.70
N HIS A 121 -14.95 3.30 -16.98
CA HIS A 121 -15.50 2.03 -17.48
C HIS A 121 -14.62 0.86 -17.07
N ARG A 122 -13.30 0.97 -17.24
CA ARG A 122 -12.34 -0.07 -16.89
C ARG A 122 -12.34 -0.37 -15.38
N LEU A 123 -12.45 0.67 -14.56
CA LEU A 123 -12.54 0.57 -13.11
C LEU A 123 -13.83 -0.14 -12.69
N VAL A 124 -14.98 0.29 -13.19
CA VAL A 124 -16.29 -0.34 -12.91
C VAL A 124 -16.27 -1.81 -13.31
N ARG A 125 -15.77 -2.13 -14.51
CA ARG A 125 -15.70 -3.51 -14.98
C ARG A 125 -14.76 -4.37 -14.12
N PHE A 126 -13.66 -3.81 -13.65
CA PHE A 126 -12.74 -4.49 -12.74
C PHE A 126 -13.39 -4.79 -11.40
N VAL A 127 -14.09 -3.82 -10.82
CA VAL A 127 -14.81 -3.98 -9.54
C VAL A 127 -15.92 -5.03 -9.68
N ASN A 128 -16.72 -4.96 -10.74
CA ASN A 128 -17.80 -5.93 -10.98
C ASN A 128 -17.27 -7.36 -11.18
N SER A 129 -16.12 -7.53 -11.83
CA SER A 129 -15.49 -8.83 -12.03
C SER A 129 -15.03 -9.50 -10.72
N GLN A 130 -14.70 -8.71 -9.69
CA GLN A 130 -14.28 -9.23 -8.38
C GLN A 130 -15.47 -9.72 -7.54
N GLY A 131 -16.67 -9.17 -7.78
CA GLY A 131 -17.90 -9.56 -7.09
C GLY A 131 -18.48 -10.89 -7.59
N SER A 132 -18.16 -11.31 -8.81
CA SER A 132 -18.69 -12.56 -9.40
C SER A 132 -17.95 -13.82 -8.97
N THR A 133 -16.78 -13.70 -8.33
CA THR A 133 -15.93 -14.82 -7.88
C THR A 133 -16.02 -15.10 -6.38
N ARG A 134 -17.00 -14.50 -5.69
CA ARG A 134 -17.31 -14.78 -4.28
C ARG A 134 -18.58 -15.57 -4.12
#